data_AF-A0A3N1SUE2-F1
#
_entry.id   AF-A0A3N1SUE2-F1
#
_cell.length_a   1.000
_cell.length_b   1.000
_cell.length_c   1.000
_cell.angle_alpha   90.00
_cell.angle_beta   90.00
_cell.angle_gamma   90.00
#
_symmetry.space_group_name_H-M   'P 1'
#
loop_
_entity.id
_entity.type
_entity.pdbx_description
1 polymer ?
#
loop_
_entity_poly.entity_id
_entity_poly.type
_entity_poly.pdbx_seq_one_letter_code
_entity_poly.pdbx_strand_id
1 'polypeptide(L)'
;MTTALPPLVPNRAATDRRSVVTETDTTGPFPVEYRFRAAAGDARHLIVVFSGLGAPNGYHFTGKSLMDLRANILWIRDDFDSHYSYYMCRSMDFSIETSVAGLIERTLAGLGLGRHQVSLLGVSKGGSAALYYGLRYGYRNIVTVVPQFLIGSYVHDRPATGQYMLGEAMASQDVAMLDDAIPGMLKARGGQGHNIYLFSSEADEQYETEISPHLQLFWACENFNFIRTDSPMVRQHGEVSGYNMPLIAGVLSALTEGADPRLGFVENGKQQVNEADRQAFLHGLRATDTLTAVVRKQDIRGANILLSGDAFIPGDSPYAPATTTKTLVMESGSRKFEFPLATTDAKYLYSQYFDRYSCDYPNGGFEPESPSGISMKGIPVGSYDLSVRVTSPAEGIDRRTPLVARRPFDIRRPVGGNEAALIGDGKSVRLIRRPIVGHFSAETAFSLESTWLRERTLHVEGVFFVHGVEAGDRGHGQYYLVLQGAASTHSFRLGMSKKTGAIRKQIRKGDYGNYDFAYFATSGYNGVDLQRAAPGVYEVYVSLSTGGSLFSAAAGSVTLDG
;
A
#
# COMPACT_ATOMS: atom_id res chain seq x y z
N MET A 1 38.04 35.70 28.98
CA MET A 1 37.89 35.53 27.52
C MET A 1 36.84 34.44 27.29
N THR A 2 35.61 34.82 26.95
CA THR A 2 34.52 33.88 26.62
C THR A 2 34.47 33.71 25.11
N THR A 3 35.37 32.91 24.56
CA THR A 3 35.28 32.47 23.17
C THR A 3 34.14 31.47 23.06
N ALA A 4 33.10 31.82 22.30
CA ALA A 4 31.98 30.92 22.04
C ALA A 4 32.49 29.61 21.42
N LEU A 5 31.98 28.48 21.91
CA LEU A 5 32.30 27.18 21.34
C LEU A 5 31.77 27.09 19.90
N PRO A 6 32.45 26.37 19.00
CA PRO A 6 31.93 26.13 17.67
C PRO A 6 30.61 25.34 17.73
N PRO A 7 29.71 25.54 16.75
CA PRO A 7 28.47 24.78 16.68
C PRO A 7 28.74 23.29 16.51
N LEU A 8 27.86 22.47 17.08
CA LEU A 8 27.90 21.02 16.90
C LEU A 8 27.71 20.70 15.41
N VAL A 9 28.61 19.89 14.87
CA VAL A 9 28.48 19.31 13.54
C VAL A 9 27.75 17.96 13.62
N PRO A 10 27.04 17.52 12.57
CA PRO A 10 26.37 16.23 12.56
C PRO A 10 27.33 15.08 12.87
N ASN A 11 26.92 14.16 13.75
CA ASN A 11 27.69 12.96 14.01
C ASN A 11 27.61 12.05 12.79
N ARG A 12 28.75 11.81 12.14
CA ARG A 12 28.86 10.96 10.95
C ARG A 12 28.38 9.52 11.18
N ALA A 13 28.37 9.04 12.43
CA ALA A 13 27.83 7.74 12.81
C ALA A 13 26.29 7.72 12.87
N ALA A 14 25.65 8.88 13.01
CA ALA A 14 24.19 9.02 12.99
C ALA A 14 23.64 9.22 11.56
N THR A 15 24.50 9.42 10.56
CA THR A 15 24.10 9.55 9.17
C THR A 15 23.92 8.18 8.54
N ASP A 16 22.68 7.81 8.22
CA ASP A 16 22.41 6.65 7.37
C ASP A 16 22.84 6.95 5.93
N ARG A 17 24.05 6.53 5.57
CA ARG A 17 24.58 6.73 4.21
C ARG A 17 23.89 5.89 3.14
N ARG A 18 23.05 4.94 3.54
CA ARG A 18 22.28 4.08 2.65
C ARG A 18 20.80 4.44 2.65
N SER A 19 20.44 5.59 3.23
CA SER A 19 19.09 6.13 3.10
C SER A 19 18.77 6.32 1.61
N VAL A 20 17.60 5.89 1.20
CA VAL A 20 17.13 6.12 -0.17
C VAL A 20 16.81 7.60 -0.34
N VAL A 21 17.49 8.26 -1.27
CA VAL A 21 17.17 9.64 -1.66
C VAL A 21 16.20 9.64 -2.85
N THR A 22 15.34 10.65 -2.94
CA THR A 22 14.45 10.88 -4.09
C THR A 22 14.81 12.23 -4.69
N GLU A 23 15.11 12.26 -5.98
CA GLU A 23 15.63 13.43 -6.68
C GLU A 23 15.06 13.50 -8.11
N THR A 24 15.31 14.61 -8.79
CA THR A 24 14.92 14.83 -10.18
C THR A 24 16.14 15.33 -10.96
N ASP A 25 16.54 14.60 -12.00
CA ASP A 25 17.56 15.07 -12.93
C ASP A 25 16.90 15.94 -13.99
N THR A 26 17.35 17.18 -14.13
CA THR A 26 16.82 18.18 -15.07
C THR A 26 17.81 18.53 -16.17
N THR A 27 18.84 17.71 -16.37
CA THR A 27 19.93 18.01 -17.32
C THR A 27 19.64 17.51 -18.73
N GLY A 28 18.69 16.57 -18.88
CA GLY A 28 18.17 16.12 -20.17
C GLY A 28 17.00 16.98 -20.68
N PRO A 29 16.54 16.74 -21.92
CA PRO A 29 15.34 17.38 -22.47
C PRO A 29 14.07 17.24 -21.61
N PHE A 30 13.97 16.16 -20.83
CA PHE A 30 12.89 15.91 -19.90
C PHE A 30 13.42 15.71 -18.48
N PRO A 31 12.72 16.23 -17.45
CA PRO A 31 13.06 15.92 -16.07
C PRO A 31 12.81 14.43 -15.79
N VAL A 32 13.80 13.76 -15.19
CA VAL A 32 13.70 12.34 -14.82
C VAL A 32 13.70 12.21 -13.31
N GLU A 33 12.58 11.79 -12.74
CA GLU A 33 12.49 11.47 -11.34
C GLU A 33 13.11 10.10 -11.03
N TYR A 34 13.92 10.05 -9.98
CA TYR A 34 14.57 8.81 -9.56
C TYR A 34 14.69 8.69 -8.05
N ARG A 35 14.94 7.45 -7.62
CA ARG A 35 15.46 7.14 -6.30
C ARG A 35 16.84 6.58 -6.41
N PHE A 36 17.72 6.97 -5.50
CA PHE A 36 19.06 6.43 -5.43
C PHE A 36 19.38 5.89 -4.04
N ARG A 37 20.13 4.80 -4.00
CA ARG A 37 20.69 4.23 -2.79
C ARG A 37 22.13 3.83 -3.04
N ALA A 38 23.03 4.36 -2.22
CA ALA A 38 24.44 4.03 -2.28
C ALA A 38 24.71 2.55 -1.91
N ALA A 39 25.79 2.03 -2.48
CA ALA A 39 26.32 0.71 -2.16
C ALA A 39 26.67 0.53 -0.66
N ALA A 40 26.73 -0.73 -0.23
CA ALA A 40 27.30 -1.13 1.05
C ALA A 40 28.74 -1.63 0.87
N GLY A 41 29.65 -1.12 1.69
CA GLY A 41 31.06 -1.48 1.62
C GLY A 41 31.70 -1.03 0.31
N ASP A 42 32.45 -1.92 -0.33
CA ASP A 42 33.24 -1.69 -1.54
C ASP A 42 32.59 -2.20 -2.83
N ALA A 43 31.29 -2.52 -2.82
CA ALA A 43 30.62 -3.06 -4.01
C ALA A 43 30.65 -2.06 -5.18
N ARG A 44 31.30 -2.47 -6.28
CA ARG A 44 31.50 -1.67 -7.49
C ARG A 44 30.51 -2.06 -8.58
N HIS A 45 29.22 -1.92 -8.29
CA HIS A 45 28.14 -2.28 -9.21
C HIS A 45 26.96 -1.31 -9.11
N LEU A 46 26.28 -1.07 -10.22
CA LEU A 46 25.03 -0.31 -10.29
C LEU A 46 23.90 -1.20 -10.80
N ILE A 47 22.80 -1.25 -10.04
CA ILE A 47 21.54 -1.83 -10.48
C ILE A 47 20.62 -0.69 -10.89
N VAL A 48 20.21 -0.65 -12.14
CA VAL A 48 19.20 0.29 -12.65
C VAL A 48 17.87 -0.44 -12.71
N VAL A 49 16.85 0.10 -12.05
CA VAL A 49 15.53 -0.52 -11.95
C VAL A 49 14.51 0.27 -12.73
N PHE A 50 13.89 -0.39 -13.70
CA PHE A 50 12.74 0.10 -14.46
C PHE A 50 11.46 -0.53 -13.91
N SER A 51 10.52 0.31 -13.52
CA SER A 51 9.22 -0.10 -12.99
C SER A 51 8.23 -0.45 -14.09
N GLY A 52 7.45 -1.52 -13.87
CA GLY A 52 6.21 -1.81 -14.60
C GLY A 52 5.09 -0.80 -14.33
N LEU A 53 3.95 -1.00 -14.99
CA LEU A 53 2.73 -0.20 -14.77
C LEU A 53 2.18 -0.41 -13.35
N GLY A 54 1.58 0.63 -12.74
CA GLY A 54 0.89 0.51 -11.45
C GLY A 54 1.80 0.33 -10.23
N ALA A 55 3.10 0.60 -10.39
CA ALA A 55 4.07 0.53 -9.30
C ALA A 55 3.66 1.43 -8.12
N PRO A 56 3.70 0.95 -6.85
CA PRO A 56 3.43 1.81 -5.69
C PRO A 56 4.36 3.03 -5.66
N ASN A 57 3.79 4.24 -5.65
CA ASN A 57 4.53 5.51 -5.78
C ASN A 57 5.46 5.57 -7.01
N GLY A 58 5.20 4.80 -8.06
CA GLY A 58 6.00 4.77 -9.29
C GLY A 58 7.25 3.88 -9.25
N TYR A 59 7.51 3.12 -8.17
CA TYR A 59 8.75 2.35 -8.02
C TYR A 59 8.56 0.87 -7.63
N HIS A 60 8.82 -0.05 -8.57
CA HIS A 60 8.91 -1.49 -8.29
C HIS A 60 10.23 -1.83 -7.57
N PHE A 61 10.24 -2.99 -6.89
CA PHE A 61 11.41 -3.49 -6.15
C PHE A 61 11.98 -2.53 -5.08
N THR A 62 11.17 -1.57 -4.62
CA THR A 62 11.50 -0.72 -3.48
C THR A 62 11.06 -1.37 -2.16
N GLY A 63 11.54 -0.84 -1.03
CA GLY A 63 11.37 -1.50 0.25
C GLY A 63 12.26 -2.75 0.35
N LYS A 64 11.83 -3.78 1.09
CA LYS A 64 12.73 -4.90 1.47
C LYS A 64 13.34 -5.69 0.31
N SER A 65 12.73 -5.72 -0.88
CA SER A 65 13.07 -6.66 -1.96
C SER A 65 14.52 -6.62 -2.44
N LEU A 66 15.16 -5.45 -2.45
CA LEU A 66 16.56 -5.29 -2.87
C LEU A 66 17.45 -4.73 -1.75
N MET A 67 16.95 -4.65 -0.51
CA MET A 67 17.64 -3.89 0.54
C MET A 67 18.92 -4.56 1.02
N ASP A 68 18.96 -5.89 0.95
CA ASP A 68 20.11 -6.68 1.36
C ASP A 68 21.22 -6.71 0.29
N LEU A 69 20.94 -6.24 -0.94
CA LEU A 69 21.97 -6.12 -1.98
C LEU A 69 22.98 -5.03 -1.61
N ARG A 70 24.26 -5.32 -1.85
CA ARG A 70 25.37 -4.40 -1.58
C ARG A 70 25.56 -3.35 -2.68
N ALA A 71 24.98 -3.52 -3.87
CA ALA A 71 25.15 -2.62 -5.00
C ALA A 71 24.56 -1.22 -4.77
N ASN A 72 25.03 -0.26 -5.58
CA ASN A 72 24.30 0.98 -5.82
C ASN A 72 23.00 0.64 -6.54
N ILE A 73 21.90 1.30 -6.19
CA ILE A 73 20.62 1.08 -6.86
C ILE A 73 20.03 2.42 -7.28
N LEU A 74 19.71 2.52 -8.56
CA LEU A 74 19.02 3.64 -9.19
C LEU A 74 17.65 3.16 -9.67
N TRP A 75 16.57 3.59 -9.04
CA TRP A 75 15.22 3.35 -9.54
C TRP A 75 14.76 4.57 -10.35
N ILE A 76 14.32 4.34 -11.58
CA ILE A 76 13.83 5.41 -12.46
C ILE A 76 12.31 5.35 -12.49
N ARG A 77 11.65 6.49 -12.27
CA ARG A 77 10.19 6.60 -12.39
C ARG A 77 9.83 6.92 -13.84
N ASP A 78 8.91 6.16 -14.42
CA ASP A 78 8.31 6.50 -15.72
C ASP A 78 7.05 7.32 -15.46
N ASP A 79 7.26 8.62 -15.32
CA ASP A 79 6.21 9.62 -15.20
C ASP A 79 6.69 10.87 -15.93
N PHE A 80 6.27 10.99 -17.18
CA PHE A 80 6.56 12.13 -18.03
C PHE A 80 5.22 12.76 -18.39
N ASP A 81 5.01 14.00 -17.93
CA ASP A 81 3.72 14.69 -18.06
C ASP A 81 2.52 13.91 -17.48
N SER A 82 2.68 13.19 -16.36
CA SER A 82 1.63 12.30 -15.80
C SER A 82 1.25 11.09 -16.66
N HIS A 83 2.12 10.71 -17.62
CA HIS A 83 1.93 9.56 -18.50
C HIS A 83 3.08 8.57 -18.40
N TYR A 84 2.77 7.31 -18.72
CA TYR A 84 3.79 6.30 -18.98
C TYR A 84 4.32 6.45 -20.41
N SER A 85 5.63 6.26 -20.59
CA SER A 85 6.32 6.44 -21.88
C SER A 85 7.14 5.22 -22.30
N TYR A 86 7.08 4.13 -21.52
CA TYR A 86 8.01 3.00 -21.62
C TYR A 86 9.49 3.43 -21.44
N TYR A 87 9.72 4.59 -20.83
CA TYR A 87 11.03 5.24 -20.78
C TYR A 87 11.59 5.55 -22.18
N MET A 88 10.74 5.66 -23.21
CA MET A 88 11.17 5.75 -24.61
C MET A 88 10.81 7.10 -25.22
N CYS A 89 9.52 7.37 -25.42
CA CYS A 89 9.11 8.48 -26.28
C CYS A 89 7.78 9.13 -25.90
N ARG A 90 7.59 10.33 -26.46
CA ARG A 90 6.32 11.07 -26.52
C ARG A 90 6.06 11.43 -27.98
N SER A 91 4.95 10.98 -28.55
CA SER A 91 4.59 11.20 -29.97
C SER A 91 5.75 10.86 -30.92
N MET A 92 6.40 9.71 -30.70
CA MET A 92 7.58 9.21 -31.41
C MET A 92 8.84 10.09 -31.30
N ASP A 93 8.85 11.12 -30.46
CA ASP A 93 10.06 11.84 -30.05
C ASP A 93 10.75 11.10 -28.89
N PHE A 94 11.96 10.62 -29.13
CA PHE A 94 12.80 9.84 -28.19
C PHE A 94 13.67 10.72 -27.28
N SER A 95 13.27 11.97 -27.07
CA SER A 95 13.92 12.87 -26.12
C SER A 95 13.79 12.40 -24.66
N ILE A 96 12.74 11.62 -24.33
CA ILE A 96 12.62 10.93 -23.03
C ILE A 96 13.72 9.87 -22.90
N GLU A 97 13.91 9.02 -23.92
CA GLU A 97 14.98 8.02 -23.96
C GLU A 97 16.34 8.66 -23.70
N THR A 98 16.62 9.78 -24.38
CA THR A 98 17.86 10.54 -24.22
C THR A 98 18.08 11.01 -22.78
N SER A 99 17.01 11.47 -22.12
CA SER A 99 17.07 11.96 -20.74
C SER A 99 17.38 10.82 -19.75
N VAL A 100 16.70 9.69 -19.90
CA VAL A 100 16.89 8.48 -19.06
C VAL A 100 18.29 7.89 -19.27
N ALA A 101 18.74 7.72 -20.52
CA ALA A 101 20.09 7.26 -20.82
C ALA A 101 21.15 8.19 -20.22
N GLY A 102 20.95 9.50 -20.35
CA GLY A 102 21.83 10.51 -19.77
C GLY A 102 21.94 10.40 -18.24
N LEU A 103 20.82 10.17 -17.55
CA LEU A 103 20.81 9.98 -16.09
C LEU A 103 21.65 8.77 -15.68
N ILE A 104 21.48 7.64 -16.38
CA ILE A 104 22.24 6.42 -16.09
C ILE A 104 23.74 6.67 -16.30
N GLU A 105 24.13 7.28 -17.42
CA GLU A 105 25.54 7.56 -17.74
C GLU A 105 26.18 8.55 -16.75
N ARG A 106 25.47 9.60 -16.35
CA ARG A 106 25.97 10.53 -15.31
C ARG A 106 26.11 9.85 -13.96
N THR A 107 25.18 8.97 -13.60
CA THR A 107 25.27 8.18 -12.36
C THR A 107 26.49 7.26 -12.40
N LEU A 108 26.74 6.59 -13.53
CA LEU A 108 27.93 5.76 -13.73
C LEU A 108 29.21 6.57 -13.60
N ALA A 109 29.29 7.72 -14.29
CA ALA A 109 30.43 8.61 -14.23
C ALA A 109 30.70 9.09 -12.79
N GLY A 110 29.66 9.49 -12.06
CA GLY A 110 29.76 9.90 -10.66
C GLY A 110 30.24 8.80 -9.71
N LEU A 111 29.94 7.53 -10.03
CA LEU A 111 30.40 6.35 -9.28
C LEU A 111 31.75 5.80 -9.80
N GLY A 112 32.25 6.32 -10.92
CA GLY A 112 33.43 5.80 -11.62
C GLY A 112 33.25 4.38 -12.16
N LEU A 113 32.03 3.97 -12.51
CA LEU A 113 31.70 2.63 -13.00
C LEU A 113 31.64 2.56 -14.53
N GLY A 114 31.96 1.40 -15.10
CA GLY A 114 31.75 1.11 -16.51
C GLY A 114 30.44 0.34 -16.78
N ARG A 115 29.96 0.34 -18.03
CA ARG A 115 28.73 -0.38 -18.45
C ARG A 115 28.73 -1.89 -18.18
N HIS A 116 29.90 -2.50 -18.03
CA HIS A 116 30.05 -3.91 -17.66
C HIS A 116 29.73 -4.19 -16.17
N GLN A 117 29.68 -3.15 -15.34
CA GLN A 117 29.35 -3.17 -13.91
C GLN A 117 27.91 -2.71 -13.66
N VAL A 118 27.03 -2.93 -14.65
CA VAL A 118 25.64 -2.50 -14.62
C VAL A 118 24.72 -3.69 -14.82
N SER A 119 23.69 -3.77 -13.98
CA SER A 119 22.54 -4.65 -14.18
C SER A 119 21.28 -3.83 -14.36
N LEU A 120 20.59 -4.05 -15.47
CA LEU A 120 19.24 -3.53 -15.67
C LEU A 120 18.25 -4.55 -15.13
N LEU A 121 17.35 -4.11 -14.26
CA LEU A 121 16.25 -4.91 -13.73
C LEU A 121 14.93 -4.29 -14.16
N GLY A 122 14.00 -5.11 -14.62
CA GLY A 122 12.65 -4.62 -14.85
C GLY A 122 11.58 -5.70 -14.89
N VAL A 123 10.34 -5.28 -14.68
CA VAL A 123 9.14 -6.13 -14.75
C VAL A 123 8.11 -5.52 -15.70
N SER A 124 7.43 -6.35 -16.51
CA SER A 124 6.39 -5.88 -17.43
C SER A 124 6.95 -4.79 -18.35
N LYS A 125 6.35 -3.60 -18.40
CA LYS A 125 6.88 -2.43 -19.11
C LYS A 125 8.35 -2.15 -18.79
N GLY A 126 8.72 -2.28 -17.51
CA GLY A 126 10.10 -2.09 -17.08
C GLY A 126 11.02 -3.19 -17.58
N GLY A 127 10.52 -4.42 -17.75
CA GLY A 127 11.26 -5.52 -18.37
C GLY A 127 11.57 -5.24 -19.83
N SER A 128 10.62 -4.64 -20.56
CA SER A 128 10.82 -4.14 -21.93
C SER A 128 11.90 -3.06 -21.96
N ALA A 129 11.84 -2.09 -21.04
CA ALA A 129 12.87 -1.06 -20.93
C ALA A 129 14.25 -1.63 -20.59
N ALA A 130 14.34 -2.59 -19.67
CA ALA A 130 15.60 -3.26 -19.35
C ALA A 130 16.22 -3.96 -20.58
N LEU A 131 15.41 -4.63 -21.40
CA LEU A 131 15.86 -5.20 -22.68
C LEU A 131 16.29 -4.10 -23.66
N TYR A 132 15.43 -3.11 -23.89
CA TYR A 132 15.67 -2.02 -24.83
C TYR A 132 16.97 -1.27 -24.52
N TYR A 133 17.12 -0.77 -23.29
CA TYR A 133 18.30 -0.03 -22.87
C TYR A 133 19.55 -0.91 -22.85
N GLY A 134 19.43 -2.17 -22.41
CA GLY A 134 20.55 -3.10 -22.36
C GLY A 134 21.15 -3.34 -23.74
N LEU A 135 20.29 -3.67 -24.70
CA LEU A 135 20.67 -3.95 -26.08
C LEU A 135 21.17 -2.70 -26.81
N ARG A 136 20.49 -1.55 -26.62
CA ARG A 136 20.80 -0.31 -27.35
C ARG A 136 22.06 0.39 -26.85
N TYR A 137 22.25 0.43 -25.53
CA TYR A 137 23.35 1.17 -24.90
C TYR A 137 24.49 0.27 -24.43
N GLY A 138 24.39 -1.05 -24.59
CA GLY A 138 25.51 -1.94 -24.29
C GLY A 138 25.70 -2.22 -22.80
N TYR A 139 24.63 -2.13 -21.98
CA TYR A 139 24.70 -2.53 -20.58
C TYR A 139 24.73 -4.05 -20.50
N ARG A 140 25.73 -4.60 -19.78
CA ARG A 140 26.08 -6.01 -19.92
C ARG A 140 25.02 -6.96 -19.37
N ASN A 141 24.41 -6.64 -18.24
CA ASN A 141 23.51 -7.57 -17.55
C ASN A 141 22.06 -7.10 -17.62
N ILE A 142 21.16 -7.96 -18.09
CA ILE A 142 19.73 -7.69 -18.25
C ILE A 142 18.96 -8.76 -17.47
N VAL A 143 18.28 -8.34 -16.40
CA VAL A 143 17.37 -9.16 -15.61
C VAL A 143 15.96 -8.67 -15.89
N THR A 144 15.22 -9.44 -16.69
CA THR A 144 13.89 -9.03 -17.19
C THR A 144 12.82 -10.04 -16.76
N VAL A 145 11.69 -9.53 -16.30
CA VAL A 145 10.59 -10.33 -15.77
C VAL A 145 9.34 -10.00 -16.57
N VAL A 146 8.76 -11.00 -17.25
CA VAL A 146 7.53 -10.88 -18.07
C VAL A 146 7.48 -9.61 -18.96
N PRO A 147 8.50 -9.30 -19.76
CA PRO A 147 8.51 -8.12 -20.60
C PRO A 147 7.44 -8.17 -21.71
N GLN A 148 6.87 -7.02 -22.07
CA GLN A 148 6.18 -6.87 -23.36
C GLN A 148 7.22 -6.69 -24.47
N PHE A 149 7.21 -7.53 -25.48
CA PHE A 149 8.08 -7.38 -26.65
C PHE A 149 7.45 -6.47 -27.70
N LEU A 150 6.14 -6.60 -27.89
CA LEU A 150 5.38 -5.84 -28.88
C LEU A 150 4.83 -4.56 -28.22
N ILE A 151 5.74 -3.62 -27.95
CA ILE A 151 5.43 -2.39 -27.19
C ILE A 151 4.34 -1.57 -27.88
N GLY A 152 4.44 -1.38 -29.21
CA GLY A 152 3.51 -0.58 -29.99
C GLY A 152 2.09 -1.13 -29.93
N SER A 153 1.94 -2.42 -30.21
CA SER A 153 0.67 -3.14 -30.14
C SER A 153 0.09 -3.08 -28.72
N TYR A 154 0.92 -3.29 -27.68
CA TYR A 154 0.46 -3.26 -26.30
C TYR A 154 -0.06 -1.88 -25.85
N VAL A 155 0.61 -0.79 -26.26
CA VAL A 155 0.18 0.57 -25.90
C VAL A 155 -0.96 1.09 -26.77
N HIS A 156 -1.09 0.60 -28.00
CA HIS A 156 -2.23 0.90 -28.88
C HIS A 156 -3.56 0.48 -28.23
N ASP A 157 -3.59 -0.66 -27.52
CA ASP A 157 -4.76 -1.13 -26.77
C ASP A 157 -5.02 -0.35 -25.47
N ARG A 158 -4.20 0.66 -25.15
CA ARG A 158 -4.28 1.50 -23.96
C ARG A 158 -4.29 2.98 -24.35
N PRO A 159 -5.44 3.53 -24.77
CA PRO A 159 -5.51 4.81 -25.49
C PRO A 159 -4.71 5.96 -24.86
N ALA A 160 -4.78 6.14 -23.54
CA ALA A 160 -4.04 7.21 -22.87
C ALA A 160 -2.50 7.06 -23.00
N THR A 161 -1.98 5.84 -22.89
CA THR A 161 -0.54 5.58 -23.07
C THR A 161 -0.17 5.53 -24.55
N GLY A 162 -1.01 4.92 -25.38
CA GLY A 162 -0.83 4.84 -26.83
C GLY A 162 -0.75 6.22 -27.47
N GLN A 163 -1.71 7.11 -27.20
CA GLN A 163 -1.71 8.48 -27.74
C GLN A 163 -0.51 9.28 -27.26
N TYR A 164 -0.10 9.12 -25.99
CA TYR A 164 1.08 9.80 -25.47
C TYR A 164 2.35 9.37 -26.21
N MET A 165 2.55 8.08 -26.46
CA MET A 165 3.76 7.54 -27.08
C MET A 165 3.75 7.59 -28.61
N LEU A 166 2.66 7.16 -29.25
CA LEU A 166 2.52 7.04 -30.71
C LEU A 166 1.97 8.33 -31.36
N GLY A 167 1.49 9.28 -30.56
CA GLY A 167 0.77 10.46 -31.03
C GLY A 167 -0.73 10.20 -31.21
N GLU A 168 -1.52 11.28 -31.34
CA GLU A 168 -3.00 11.23 -31.40
C GLU A 168 -3.55 10.26 -32.44
N ALA A 169 -2.90 10.17 -33.61
CA ALA A 169 -3.34 9.31 -34.70
C ALA A 169 -3.00 7.82 -34.50
N MET A 170 -2.08 7.50 -33.57
CA MET A 170 -1.56 6.15 -33.31
C MET A 170 -1.30 5.35 -34.61
N ALA A 171 -0.52 5.95 -35.52
CA ALA A 171 -0.37 5.41 -36.87
C ALA A 171 0.25 4.01 -36.86
N SER A 172 -0.23 3.12 -37.74
CA SER A 172 0.23 1.72 -37.78
C SER A 172 1.73 1.57 -38.05
N GLN A 173 2.36 2.56 -38.71
CA GLN A 173 3.81 2.60 -38.89
C GLN A 173 4.55 2.81 -37.56
N ASP A 174 4.03 3.68 -36.69
CA ASP A 174 4.62 3.97 -35.39
C ASP A 174 4.44 2.79 -34.43
N VAL A 175 3.27 2.14 -34.49
CA VAL A 175 3.01 0.86 -33.80
C VAL A 175 4.06 -0.18 -34.21
N ALA A 176 4.24 -0.40 -35.52
CA ALA A 176 5.24 -1.35 -36.02
C ALA A 176 6.68 -0.98 -35.64
N MET A 177 7.01 0.32 -35.57
CA MET A 177 8.33 0.78 -35.16
C MET A 177 8.62 0.44 -33.69
N LEU A 178 7.64 0.63 -32.80
CA LEU A 178 7.79 0.27 -31.39
C LEU A 178 7.74 -1.24 -31.16
N ASP A 179 6.97 -1.98 -31.95
CA ASP A 179 6.95 -3.45 -31.90
C ASP A 179 8.29 -4.08 -32.32
N ASP A 180 9.00 -3.48 -33.27
CA ASP A 180 10.32 -3.96 -33.70
C ASP A 180 11.48 -3.47 -32.80
N ALA A 181 11.22 -2.54 -31.86
CA ALA A 181 12.27 -1.89 -31.07
C ALA A 181 13.19 -2.87 -30.31
N ILE A 182 12.64 -3.97 -29.77
CA ILE A 182 13.41 -5.02 -29.10
C ILE A 182 13.68 -6.21 -30.04
N PRO A 183 12.67 -6.80 -30.72
CA PRO A 183 12.89 -7.94 -31.60
C PRO A 183 13.88 -7.65 -32.72
N GLY A 184 13.84 -6.45 -33.32
CA GLY A 184 14.75 -6.02 -34.38
C GLY A 184 16.21 -6.01 -33.93
N MET A 185 16.48 -5.51 -32.71
CA MET A 185 17.83 -5.53 -32.14
C MET A 185 18.33 -6.95 -31.86
N LEU A 186 17.47 -7.83 -31.35
CA LEU A 186 17.81 -9.24 -31.12
C LEU A 186 18.05 -9.98 -32.44
N LYS A 187 17.24 -9.76 -33.48
CA LYS A 187 17.47 -10.35 -34.82
C LYS A 187 18.79 -9.87 -35.42
N ALA A 188 19.14 -8.60 -35.25
CA ALA A 188 20.33 -8.00 -35.85
C ALA A 188 21.65 -8.42 -35.17
N ARG A 189 21.65 -8.59 -33.83
CA ARG A 189 22.88 -8.79 -33.04
C ARG A 189 22.86 -10.01 -32.13
N GLY A 190 21.76 -10.74 -32.07
CA GLY A 190 21.61 -11.93 -31.23
C GLY A 190 21.73 -11.70 -29.74
N GLY A 191 21.74 -10.45 -29.26
CA GLY A 191 22.09 -10.14 -27.86
C GLY A 191 23.55 -10.48 -27.51
N GLN A 192 24.46 -10.48 -28.49
CA GLN A 192 25.89 -10.72 -28.27
C GLN A 192 26.48 -9.77 -27.22
N GLY A 193 27.31 -10.31 -26.33
CA GLY A 193 27.97 -9.56 -25.26
C GLY A 193 27.10 -9.26 -24.03
N HIS A 194 25.84 -9.74 -24.00
CA HIS A 194 24.94 -9.58 -22.87
C HIS A 194 24.76 -10.87 -22.06
N ASN A 195 24.52 -10.69 -20.77
CA ASN A 195 23.97 -11.71 -19.88
C ASN A 195 22.47 -11.41 -19.73
N ILE A 196 21.61 -12.31 -20.22
CA ILE A 196 20.15 -12.11 -20.20
C ILE A 196 19.52 -13.17 -19.30
N TYR A 197 18.76 -12.71 -18.31
CA TYR A 197 17.99 -13.54 -17.39
C TYR A 197 16.51 -13.19 -17.56
N LEU A 198 15.77 -14.04 -18.28
CA LEU A 198 14.36 -13.89 -18.57
C LEU A 198 13.53 -14.75 -17.62
N PHE A 199 12.70 -14.12 -16.80
CA PHE A 199 11.75 -14.77 -15.91
C PHE A 199 10.34 -14.70 -16.49
N SER A 200 9.66 -15.84 -16.61
CA SER A 200 8.31 -15.93 -17.18
C SER A 200 7.50 -17.09 -16.58
N SER A 201 6.21 -17.18 -16.92
CA SER A 201 5.35 -18.32 -16.63
C SER A 201 4.36 -18.52 -17.78
N GLU A 202 3.99 -19.77 -18.09
CA GLU A 202 2.88 -20.06 -19.02
C GLU A 202 1.51 -19.68 -18.44
N ALA A 203 1.43 -19.50 -17.11
CA ALA A 203 0.23 -19.01 -16.44
C ALA A 203 0.09 -17.47 -16.51
N ASP A 204 1.06 -16.77 -17.09
CA ASP A 204 0.91 -15.35 -17.44
C ASP A 204 0.03 -15.24 -18.70
N GLU A 205 -1.06 -14.48 -18.60
CA GLU A 205 -1.98 -14.26 -19.71
C GLU A 205 -1.34 -13.61 -20.95
N GLN A 206 -0.15 -13.01 -20.80
CA GLN A 206 0.64 -12.40 -21.88
C GLN A 206 1.72 -13.33 -22.44
N TYR A 207 1.91 -14.54 -21.90
CA TYR A 207 3.02 -15.42 -22.30
C TYR A 207 2.99 -15.78 -23.79
N GLU A 208 1.84 -16.20 -24.30
CA GLU A 208 1.70 -16.68 -25.67
C GLU A 208 1.84 -15.58 -26.71
N THR A 209 1.57 -14.32 -26.33
CA THR A 209 1.66 -13.17 -27.24
C THR A 209 3.01 -12.48 -27.14
N GLU A 210 3.52 -12.28 -25.92
CA GLU A 210 4.72 -11.47 -25.68
C GLU A 210 5.99 -12.31 -25.61
N ILE A 211 5.96 -13.49 -24.98
CA ILE A 211 7.18 -14.24 -24.65
C ILE A 211 7.44 -15.35 -25.66
N SER A 212 6.52 -16.31 -25.75
CA SER A 212 6.64 -17.55 -26.54
C SER A 212 7.13 -17.29 -27.99
N PRO A 213 6.58 -16.31 -28.74
CA PRO A 213 6.98 -16.06 -30.13
C PRO A 213 8.40 -15.51 -30.28
N HIS A 214 8.96 -14.90 -29.23
CA HIS A 214 10.23 -14.19 -29.27
C HIS A 214 11.38 -14.97 -28.61
N LEU A 215 11.09 -16.08 -27.91
CA LEU A 215 12.11 -16.87 -27.21
C LEU A 215 13.26 -17.32 -28.11
N GLN A 216 12.97 -17.65 -29.37
CA GLN A 216 14.02 -18.10 -30.31
C GLN A 216 15.05 -17.01 -30.63
N LEU A 217 14.70 -15.73 -30.46
CA LEU A 217 15.58 -14.60 -30.74
C LEU A 217 16.78 -14.52 -29.77
N PHE A 218 16.69 -15.18 -28.61
CA PHE A 218 17.72 -15.16 -27.58
C PHE A 218 18.80 -16.22 -27.73
N TRP A 219 18.63 -17.22 -28.60
CA TRP A 219 19.59 -18.33 -28.70
C TRP A 219 20.96 -17.92 -29.25
N ALA A 220 21.08 -16.75 -29.87
CA ALA A 220 22.36 -16.18 -30.29
C ALA A 220 23.08 -15.41 -29.16
N CYS A 221 22.46 -15.27 -27.98
CA CYS A 221 23.03 -14.60 -26.82
C CYS A 221 23.93 -15.57 -26.06
N GLU A 222 25.20 -15.20 -25.85
CA GLU A 222 26.22 -16.08 -25.27
C GLU A 222 25.86 -16.58 -23.87
N ASN A 223 25.11 -15.77 -23.10
CA ASN A 223 24.64 -16.13 -21.76
C ASN A 223 23.15 -15.80 -21.61
N PHE A 224 22.33 -16.54 -22.34
CA PHE A 224 20.88 -16.53 -22.14
C PHE A 224 20.44 -17.54 -21.09
N ASN A 225 19.59 -17.08 -20.17
CA ASN A 225 19.03 -17.86 -19.09
C ASN A 225 17.51 -17.66 -19.08
N PHE A 226 16.76 -18.76 -19.23
CA PHE A 226 15.31 -18.73 -19.23
C PHE A 226 14.79 -19.46 -17.99
N ILE A 227 14.11 -18.70 -17.14
CA ILE A 227 13.48 -19.20 -15.93
C ILE A 227 11.97 -19.23 -16.17
N ARG A 228 11.42 -20.43 -16.37
CA ARG A 228 9.97 -20.65 -16.52
C ARG A 228 9.41 -21.13 -15.19
N THR A 229 8.46 -20.38 -14.63
CA THR A 229 7.72 -20.78 -13.44
C THR A 229 6.49 -21.58 -13.81
N ASP A 230 6.43 -22.80 -13.29
CA ASP A 230 5.27 -23.68 -13.32
C ASP A 230 4.86 -23.93 -11.86
N SER A 231 3.94 -23.13 -11.33
CA SER A 231 3.52 -23.24 -9.93
C SER A 231 2.05 -22.90 -9.78
N PRO A 232 1.27 -23.63 -8.95
CA PRO A 232 -0.11 -23.26 -8.64
C PRO A 232 -0.25 -21.91 -7.92
N MET A 233 0.87 -21.34 -7.45
CA MET A 233 0.98 -20.03 -6.81
C MET A 233 1.16 -18.87 -7.79
N VAL A 234 1.32 -19.15 -9.08
CA VAL A 234 1.46 -18.16 -10.15
C VAL A 234 0.38 -18.45 -11.17
N ARG A 235 -0.60 -17.56 -11.28
CA ARG A 235 -1.79 -17.74 -12.13
C ARG A 235 -2.08 -16.55 -13.04
N GLN A 236 -1.25 -15.51 -12.95
CA GLN A 236 -1.39 -14.28 -13.74
C GLN A 236 -0.08 -13.48 -13.72
N HIS A 237 0.03 -12.56 -14.67
CA HIS A 237 1.18 -11.69 -14.94
C HIS A 237 1.86 -11.11 -13.69
N GLY A 238 1.07 -10.51 -12.79
CA GLY A 238 1.58 -9.81 -11.61
C GLY A 238 2.25 -10.70 -10.55
N GLU A 239 2.09 -12.02 -10.62
CA GLU A 239 2.59 -12.96 -9.60
C GLU A 239 3.98 -13.50 -9.92
N VAL A 240 4.38 -13.50 -11.19
CA VAL A 240 5.66 -14.06 -11.64
C VAL A 240 6.84 -13.39 -10.93
N SER A 241 6.83 -12.05 -10.83
CA SER A 241 7.89 -11.29 -10.17
C SER A 241 7.98 -11.56 -8.68
N GLY A 242 6.83 -11.64 -7.99
CA GLY A 242 6.80 -11.89 -6.54
C GLY A 242 7.34 -13.28 -6.20
N TYR A 243 6.91 -14.28 -6.97
CA TYR A 243 7.35 -15.67 -6.81
C TYR A 243 8.86 -15.83 -7.04
N ASN A 244 9.40 -15.18 -8.07
CA ASN A 244 10.80 -15.31 -8.46
C ASN A 244 11.76 -14.37 -7.70
N MET A 245 11.27 -13.55 -6.78
CA MET A 245 12.10 -12.55 -6.10
C MET A 245 13.34 -13.13 -5.40
N PRO A 246 13.30 -14.31 -4.75
CA PRO A 246 14.51 -14.93 -4.20
C PRO A 246 15.57 -15.23 -5.27
N LEU A 247 15.17 -15.75 -6.44
CA LEU A 247 16.10 -16.09 -7.52
C LEU A 247 16.61 -14.83 -8.24
N ILE A 248 15.74 -13.83 -8.44
CA ILE A 248 16.14 -12.51 -8.96
C ILE A 248 17.20 -11.88 -8.04
N ALA A 249 16.97 -11.88 -6.72
CA ALA A 249 17.93 -11.34 -5.75
C ALA A 249 19.25 -12.14 -5.74
N GLY A 250 19.19 -13.47 -5.90
CA GLY A 250 20.37 -14.32 -6.04
C GLY A 250 21.19 -14.00 -7.28
N VAL A 251 20.54 -13.85 -8.44
CA VAL A 251 21.20 -13.43 -9.70
C VAL A 251 21.83 -12.05 -9.54
N LEU A 252 21.09 -11.06 -9.01
CA LEU A 252 21.62 -9.71 -8.81
C LEU A 252 22.77 -9.67 -7.80
N SER A 253 22.73 -10.50 -6.76
CA SER A 253 23.83 -10.64 -5.80
C SER A 253 25.08 -11.17 -6.47
N ALA A 254 24.96 -12.23 -7.29
CA ALA A 254 26.09 -12.79 -8.05
C ALA A 254 26.69 -11.75 -9.01
N LEU A 255 25.83 -11.05 -9.77
CA LEU A 255 26.25 -10.00 -10.70
C LEU A 255 26.94 -8.83 -9.99
N THR A 256 26.46 -8.46 -8.79
CA THR A 256 27.08 -7.42 -7.96
C THR A 256 28.51 -7.76 -7.56
N GLU A 257 28.79 -9.04 -7.34
CA GLU A 257 30.11 -9.57 -6.96
C GLU A 257 30.95 -9.95 -8.20
N GLY A 258 30.50 -9.61 -9.42
CA GLY A 258 31.22 -9.84 -10.67
C GLY A 258 31.12 -11.27 -11.22
N ALA A 259 30.22 -12.10 -10.68
CA ALA A 259 29.91 -13.42 -11.23
C ALA A 259 28.78 -13.32 -12.25
N ASP A 260 28.92 -14.03 -13.36
CA ASP A 260 27.93 -14.11 -14.45
C ASP A 260 27.26 -15.50 -14.45
N PRO A 261 26.20 -15.76 -13.65
CA PRO A 261 25.55 -17.08 -13.61
C PRO A 261 25.12 -17.55 -15.00
N ARG A 262 25.36 -18.84 -15.29
CA ARG A 262 24.90 -19.57 -16.48
C ARG A 262 23.94 -20.68 -16.04
N LEU A 263 22.71 -20.30 -15.76
CA LEU A 263 21.60 -21.17 -15.33
C LEU A 263 21.02 -21.99 -16.48
N GLY A 264 21.09 -21.48 -17.73
CA GLY A 264 20.46 -22.12 -18.88
C GLY A 264 18.93 -22.08 -18.79
N PHE A 265 18.27 -23.21 -19.08
CA PHE A 265 16.83 -23.35 -18.87
C PHE A 265 16.54 -23.90 -17.47
N VAL A 266 15.77 -23.14 -16.68
CA VAL A 266 15.32 -23.53 -15.35
C VAL A 266 13.81 -23.53 -15.31
N GLU A 267 13.24 -24.68 -14.95
CA GLU A 267 11.82 -24.78 -14.58
C GLU A 267 11.71 -24.82 -13.05
N ASN A 268 11.05 -23.83 -12.46
CA ASN A 268 10.84 -23.76 -11.00
C ASN A 268 9.37 -23.87 -10.61
N GLY A 269 9.11 -24.19 -9.35
CA GLY A 269 7.78 -24.27 -8.77
C GLY A 269 7.01 -25.56 -9.01
N LYS A 270 7.50 -26.42 -9.91
CA LYS A 270 6.93 -27.73 -10.22
C LYS A 270 7.12 -28.69 -9.06
N GLN A 271 6.22 -28.61 -8.09
CA GLN A 271 6.18 -29.56 -7.00
C GLN A 271 5.74 -30.91 -7.56
N GLN A 272 6.55 -31.95 -7.32
CA GLN A 272 6.08 -33.32 -7.49
C GLN A 272 5.08 -33.60 -6.36
N VAL A 273 3.80 -33.33 -6.62
CA VAL A 273 2.72 -33.53 -5.67
C VAL A 273 2.08 -34.89 -5.92
N ASN A 274 2.08 -35.75 -4.91
CA ASN A 274 1.20 -36.90 -4.90
C ASN A 274 -0.24 -36.43 -4.71
N GLU A 275 -1.07 -36.62 -5.74
CA GLU A 275 -2.45 -36.15 -5.74
C GLU A 275 -3.30 -36.77 -4.63
N ALA A 276 -3.07 -38.05 -4.31
CA ALA A 276 -3.80 -38.71 -3.23
C ALA A 276 -3.47 -38.09 -1.86
N ASP A 277 -2.20 -37.79 -1.61
CA ASP A 277 -1.75 -37.14 -0.38
C ASP A 277 -2.29 -35.71 -0.28
N ARG A 278 -2.31 -34.99 -1.41
CA ARG A 278 -2.89 -33.64 -1.51
C ARG A 278 -4.36 -33.64 -1.11
N GLN A 279 -5.15 -34.50 -1.74
CA GLN A 279 -6.59 -34.62 -1.48
C GLN A 279 -6.87 -35.02 -0.03
N ALA A 280 -6.15 -36.03 0.47
CA ALA A 280 -6.29 -36.46 1.87
C ALA A 280 -5.97 -35.32 2.86
N PHE A 281 -4.91 -34.55 2.62
CA PHE A 281 -4.57 -33.40 3.45
C PHE A 281 -5.64 -32.31 3.41
N LEU A 282 -6.08 -31.90 2.22
CA LEU A 282 -7.06 -30.82 2.07
C LEU A 282 -8.45 -31.20 2.61
N HIS A 283 -8.87 -32.45 2.46
CA HIS A 283 -10.10 -32.97 3.09
C HIS A 283 -9.96 -33.03 4.61
N GLY A 284 -8.80 -33.47 5.11
CA GLY A 284 -8.49 -33.47 6.54
C GLY A 284 -8.57 -32.05 7.12
N LEU A 285 -7.95 -31.08 6.44
CA LEU A 285 -7.98 -29.66 6.82
C LEU A 285 -9.41 -29.13 6.83
N ARG A 286 -10.22 -29.45 5.81
CA ARG A 286 -11.64 -29.09 5.73
C ARG A 286 -12.45 -29.59 6.93
N ALA A 287 -12.18 -30.82 7.36
CA ALA A 287 -12.86 -31.45 8.49
C ALA A 287 -12.45 -30.88 9.86
N THR A 288 -11.29 -30.23 9.99
CA THR A 288 -10.88 -29.60 11.26
C THR A 288 -11.82 -28.48 11.68
N ASP A 289 -11.95 -28.19 12.97
CA ASP A 289 -12.76 -27.06 13.46
C ASP A 289 -12.03 -25.70 13.31
N THR A 290 -11.59 -25.40 12.08
CA THR A 290 -10.87 -24.18 11.75
C THR A 290 -11.66 -23.31 10.76
N LEU A 291 -11.44 -22.00 10.87
CA LEU A 291 -12.02 -20.97 10.01
C LEU A 291 -11.05 -19.79 9.93
N THR A 292 -10.88 -19.22 8.75
CA THR A 292 -10.14 -17.97 8.56
C THR A 292 -11.13 -16.80 8.57
N ALA A 293 -10.83 -15.71 9.29
CA ALA A 293 -11.55 -14.43 9.18
C ALA A 293 -10.60 -13.24 9.41
N VAL A 294 -10.32 -12.47 8.36
CA VAL A 294 -9.35 -11.36 8.40
C VAL A 294 -9.94 -10.12 7.76
N VAL A 295 -9.90 -8.99 8.46
CA VAL A 295 -10.28 -7.68 7.88
C VAL A 295 -9.18 -7.14 6.98
N ARG A 296 -9.58 -6.62 5.81
CA ARG A 296 -8.70 -6.01 4.80
C ARG A 296 -8.96 -4.52 4.64
N LYS A 297 -10.22 -4.10 4.74
CA LYS A 297 -10.64 -2.69 4.68
C LYS A 297 -11.62 -2.41 5.81
N GLN A 298 -11.45 -1.24 6.41
CA GLN A 298 -12.22 -0.83 7.57
C GLN A 298 -12.38 0.70 7.60
N ASP A 299 -13.58 1.18 7.92
CA ASP A 299 -13.86 2.60 8.14
C ASP A 299 -15.16 2.75 8.96
N ILE A 300 -15.39 3.95 9.49
CA ILE A 300 -16.66 4.35 10.09
C ILE A 300 -17.18 5.57 9.32
N ARG A 301 -18.36 5.46 8.72
CA ARG A 301 -19.01 6.55 7.96
C ARG A 301 -20.41 6.81 8.50
N GLY A 302 -20.58 7.98 9.10
CA GLY A 302 -21.82 8.31 9.80
C GLY A 302 -22.10 7.27 10.90
N ALA A 303 -23.30 6.67 10.85
CA ALA A 303 -23.71 5.64 11.80
C ALA A 303 -23.40 4.20 11.36
N ASN A 304 -22.59 4.02 10.32
CA ASN A 304 -22.32 2.71 9.73
C ASN A 304 -20.82 2.33 9.81
N ILE A 305 -20.58 1.04 9.95
CA ILE A 305 -19.26 0.42 9.88
C ILE A 305 -19.07 -0.15 8.49
N LEU A 306 -17.99 0.23 7.81
CA LEU A 306 -17.58 -0.41 6.58
C LEU A 306 -16.47 -1.40 6.94
N LEU A 307 -16.67 -2.66 6.60
CA LEU A 307 -15.75 -3.75 6.92
C LEU A 307 -15.79 -4.78 5.79
N SER A 308 -14.68 -4.98 5.10
CA SER A 308 -14.53 -6.08 4.15
C SER A 308 -13.22 -6.82 4.34
N GLY A 309 -13.18 -8.08 3.91
CA GLY A 309 -12.08 -8.96 4.21
C GLY A 309 -12.24 -10.36 3.62
N ASP A 310 -11.48 -11.29 4.19
CA ASP A 310 -11.47 -12.69 3.79
C ASP A 310 -12.06 -13.53 4.93
N ALA A 311 -13.07 -14.36 4.66
CA ALA A 311 -13.55 -15.37 5.57
C ALA A 311 -13.94 -16.67 4.84
N PHE A 312 -13.24 -17.76 5.12
CA PHE A 312 -13.45 -19.03 4.43
C PHE A 312 -13.03 -20.22 5.30
N ILE A 313 -13.63 -21.37 5.01
CA ILE A 313 -13.28 -22.64 5.64
C ILE A 313 -12.06 -23.21 4.90
N PRO A 314 -10.90 -23.44 5.57
CA PRO A 314 -9.71 -23.99 4.93
C PRO A 314 -9.92 -25.41 4.40
N GLY A 315 -9.18 -25.82 3.38
CA GLY A 315 -9.28 -27.15 2.76
C GLY A 315 -10.31 -27.23 1.64
N ASP A 316 -10.30 -28.37 0.95
CA ASP A 316 -11.11 -28.61 -0.25
C ASP A 316 -12.47 -29.23 0.11
N SER A 317 -13.52 -28.80 -0.59
CA SER A 317 -14.87 -29.33 -0.38
C SER A 317 -15.10 -30.56 -1.26
N PRO A 318 -15.63 -31.67 -0.72
CA PRO A 318 -16.02 -32.81 -1.53
C PRO A 318 -17.28 -32.53 -2.39
N TYR A 319 -17.99 -31.43 -2.14
CA TYR A 319 -19.19 -31.02 -2.89
C TYR A 319 -18.90 -29.72 -3.65
N ALA A 320 -18.96 -29.76 -4.98
CA ALA A 320 -18.76 -28.59 -5.84
C ALA A 320 -20.05 -28.24 -6.61
N PRO A 321 -20.50 -26.97 -6.64
CA PRO A 321 -19.93 -25.82 -5.91
C PRO A 321 -20.37 -25.79 -4.45
N ALA A 322 -19.43 -25.70 -3.52
CA ALA A 322 -19.73 -25.45 -2.11
C ALA A 322 -20.21 -24.00 -1.93
N THR A 323 -21.49 -23.83 -1.61
CA THR A 323 -22.04 -22.51 -1.29
C THR A 323 -21.85 -22.24 0.19
N THR A 324 -21.27 -21.09 0.51
CA THR A 324 -21.10 -20.64 1.89
C THR A 324 -21.83 -19.32 2.12
N THR A 325 -22.44 -19.18 3.29
CA THR A 325 -23.00 -17.90 3.75
C THR A 325 -22.14 -17.36 4.88
N LYS A 326 -22.08 -16.03 5.00
CA LYS A 326 -21.21 -15.33 5.93
C LYS A 326 -22.03 -14.34 6.75
N THR A 327 -21.75 -14.28 8.05
CA THR A 327 -22.44 -13.39 8.98
C THR A 327 -21.42 -12.75 9.91
N LEU A 328 -21.42 -11.42 10.01
CA LEU A 328 -20.71 -10.72 11.06
C LEU A 328 -21.51 -10.85 12.36
N VAL A 329 -20.83 -11.26 13.42
CA VAL A 329 -21.40 -11.38 14.76
C VAL A 329 -20.72 -10.36 15.67
N MET A 330 -21.50 -9.49 16.31
CA MET A 330 -21.05 -8.54 17.32
C MET A 330 -21.54 -8.98 18.70
N GLU A 331 -20.62 -9.13 19.66
CA GLU A 331 -20.96 -9.65 20.99
C GLU A 331 -20.41 -8.79 22.13
N SER A 332 -21.23 -8.60 23.16
CA SER A 332 -20.86 -7.91 24.40
C SER A 332 -21.57 -8.59 25.57
N GLY A 333 -20.89 -9.50 26.27
CA GLY A 333 -21.51 -10.30 27.33
C GLY A 333 -22.64 -11.16 26.78
N SER A 334 -23.87 -10.98 27.28
CA SER A 334 -25.06 -11.69 26.80
C SER A 334 -25.72 -11.10 25.55
N ARG A 335 -25.29 -9.91 25.10
CA ARG A 335 -25.85 -9.25 23.92
C ARG A 335 -25.16 -9.76 22.66
N LYS A 336 -25.96 -10.13 21.66
CA LYS A 336 -25.50 -10.61 20.36
C LYS A 336 -26.26 -9.92 19.24
N PHE A 337 -25.55 -9.47 18.21
CA PHE A 337 -26.12 -8.90 17.00
C PHE A 337 -25.50 -9.60 15.80
N GLU A 338 -26.33 -9.98 14.83
CA GLU A 338 -25.91 -10.69 13.62
C GLU A 338 -26.25 -9.86 12.39
N PHE A 339 -25.30 -9.74 11.48
CA PHE A 339 -25.42 -8.98 10.26
C PHE A 339 -24.99 -9.85 9.08
N PRO A 340 -25.86 -10.11 8.11
CA PRO A 340 -25.48 -10.87 6.93
C PRO A 340 -24.40 -10.11 6.14
N LEU A 341 -23.49 -10.87 5.54
CA LEU A 341 -22.42 -10.38 4.69
C LEU A 341 -22.57 -10.97 3.29
N ALA A 342 -22.36 -10.13 2.28
CA ALA A 342 -22.25 -10.60 0.91
C ALA A 342 -20.95 -11.39 0.74
N THR A 343 -21.03 -12.51 0.02
CA THR A 343 -19.86 -13.25 -0.44
C THR A 343 -19.29 -12.56 -1.68
N THR A 344 -17.99 -12.30 -1.69
CA THR A 344 -17.30 -11.68 -2.83
C THR A 344 -16.14 -12.54 -3.31
N ASP A 345 -15.69 -12.25 -4.53
CA ASP A 345 -14.45 -12.81 -5.06
C ASP A 345 -13.25 -12.36 -4.22
N ALA A 346 -12.32 -13.27 -3.98
CA ALA A 346 -11.07 -13.02 -3.30
C ALA A 346 -9.89 -13.56 -4.10
N LYS A 347 -9.09 -12.64 -4.63
CA LYS A 347 -7.88 -12.98 -5.37
C LYS A 347 -6.75 -13.35 -4.42
N TYR A 348 -5.87 -14.25 -4.85
CA TYR A 348 -4.61 -14.60 -4.19
C TYR A 348 -4.75 -15.35 -2.85
N LEU A 349 -5.94 -15.86 -2.50
CA LEU A 349 -6.06 -16.61 -1.23
C LEU A 349 -5.25 -17.91 -1.25
N TYR A 350 -5.11 -18.54 -2.42
CA TYR A 350 -4.25 -19.71 -2.62
C TYR A 350 -2.78 -19.48 -2.27
N SER A 351 -2.25 -18.28 -2.51
CA SER A 351 -0.85 -17.95 -2.22
C SER A 351 -0.67 -17.39 -0.82
N GLN A 352 -1.66 -16.64 -0.31
CA GLN A 352 -1.59 -16.03 1.01
C GLN A 352 -1.80 -17.03 2.16
N TYR A 353 -2.54 -18.11 1.92
CA TYR A 353 -2.87 -19.14 2.92
C TYR A 353 -2.40 -20.51 2.48
N PHE A 354 -1.29 -20.57 1.72
CA PHE A 354 -0.65 -21.83 1.39
C PHE A 354 -0.23 -22.57 2.66
N ASP A 355 -0.73 -23.78 2.83
CA ASP A 355 -0.34 -24.70 3.88
C ASP A 355 -0.09 -26.08 3.27
N ARG A 356 1.19 -26.41 3.05
CA ARG A 356 1.71 -27.63 2.44
C ARG A 356 1.29 -27.91 0.98
N TYR A 357 0.02 -27.71 0.64
CA TYR A 357 -0.53 -27.86 -0.71
C TYR A 357 -1.37 -26.64 -1.10
N SER A 358 -1.43 -26.36 -2.40
CA SER A 358 -2.25 -25.27 -2.92
C SER A 358 -3.74 -25.59 -2.83
N CYS A 359 -4.53 -24.68 -2.26
CA CYS A 359 -5.98 -24.72 -2.27
C CYS A 359 -6.49 -23.31 -2.49
N ASP A 360 -7.50 -23.15 -3.33
CA ASP A 360 -8.06 -21.83 -3.64
C ASP A 360 -9.41 -21.62 -2.96
N TYR A 361 -9.69 -20.36 -2.65
CA TYR A 361 -10.90 -19.92 -1.98
C TYR A 361 -11.49 -18.74 -2.75
N PRO A 362 -11.92 -18.92 -4.02
CA PRO A 362 -12.32 -17.82 -4.87
C PRO A 362 -13.48 -17.01 -4.26
N ASN A 363 -14.40 -17.67 -3.56
CA ASN A 363 -15.53 -17.04 -2.86
C ASN A 363 -15.21 -16.73 -1.38
N GLY A 364 -13.93 -16.64 -1.02
CA GLY A 364 -13.50 -16.42 0.36
C GLY A 364 -13.66 -14.97 0.82
N GLY A 365 -14.01 -14.03 -0.06
CA GLY A 365 -14.20 -12.63 0.30
C GLY A 365 -15.54 -12.37 0.99
N PHE A 366 -15.59 -11.30 1.77
CA PHE A 366 -16.83 -10.76 2.34
C PHE A 366 -16.86 -9.23 2.33
N GLU A 367 -18.08 -8.69 2.22
CA GLU A 367 -18.39 -7.28 2.44
C GLU A 367 -19.80 -7.09 3.02
N PRO A 368 -20.16 -5.90 3.52
CA PRO A 368 -21.53 -5.64 3.98
C PRO A 368 -22.51 -5.72 2.80
N GLU A 369 -23.69 -6.31 3.00
CA GLU A 369 -24.73 -6.35 1.93
C GLU A 369 -25.18 -4.95 1.49
N SER A 370 -25.19 -3.99 2.41
CA SER A 370 -25.45 -2.59 2.09
C SER A 370 -24.17 -1.87 1.70
N PRO A 371 -24.10 -1.17 0.55
CA PRO A 371 -22.96 -0.32 0.20
C PRO A 371 -22.68 0.79 1.22
N SER A 372 -23.68 1.16 2.03
CA SER A 372 -23.54 2.13 3.11
C SER A 372 -22.85 1.58 4.36
N GLY A 373 -22.61 0.27 4.42
CA GLY A 373 -22.04 -0.44 5.57
C GLY A 373 -23.06 -1.03 6.53
N ILE A 374 -22.57 -1.58 7.63
CA ILE A 374 -23.37 -2.20 8.70
C ILE A 374 -23.83 -1.12 9.66
N SER A 375 -25.14 -0.96 9.83
CA SER A 375 -25.68 0.09 10.69
C SER A 375 -25.47 -0.21 12.17
N MET A 376 -24.98 0.79 12.91
CA MET A 376 -24.90 0.78 14.37
C MET A 376 -26.21 1.27 15.02
N LYS A 377 -27.27 1.53 14.24
CA LYS A 377 -28.57 1.94 14.81
C LYS A 377 -29.12 0.83 15.72
N GLY A 378 -29.52 1.20 16.93
CA GLY A 378 -30.03 0.24 17.93
C GLY A 378 -28.97 -0.52 18.71
N ILE A 379 -27.68 -0.42 18.35
CA ILE A 379 -26.58 -1.01 19.14
C ILE A 379 -26.32 -0.14 20.38
N PRO A 380 -26.41 -0.66 21.62
CA PRO A 380 -26.13 0.15 22.80
C PRO A 380 -24.67 0.61 22.92
N VAL A 381 -24.40 1.48 23.91
CA VAL A 381 -23.02 1.73 24.37
C VAL A 381 -22.45 0.45 24.99
N GLY A 382 -21.16 0.21 24.77
CA GLY A 382 -20.47 -1.01 25.18
C GLY A 382 -19.22 -1.28 24.35
N SER A 383 -18.52 -2.37 24.70
CA SER A 383 -17.41 -2.92 23.92
C SER A 383 -17.86 -4.23 23.30
N TYR A 384 -17.73 -4.33 21.98
CA TYR A 384 -18.23 -5.45 21.20
C TYR A 384 -17.08 -6.15 20.49
N ASP A 385 -16.89 -7.44 20.77
CA ASP A 385 -15.98 -8.29 20.03
C ASP A 385 -16.62 -8.70 18.70
N LEU A 386 -15.84 -8.61 17.62
CA LEU A 386 -16.30 -8.97 16.28
C LEU A 386 -15.79 -10.36 15.90
N SER A 387 -16.69 -11.20 15.40
CA SER A 387 -16.37 -12.50 14.83
C SER A 387 -17.13 -12.71 13.53
N VAL A 388 -16.63 -13.59 12.67
CA VAL A 388 -17.33 -13.99 11.45
C VAL A 388 -17.76 -15.44 11.59
N ARG A 389 -19.04 -15.69 11.31
CA ARG A 389 -19.64 -17.01 11.19
C ARG A 389 -19.73 -17.38 9.71
N VAL A 390 -19.32 -18.59 9.36
CA VAL A 390 -19.44 -19.14 8.01
C VAL A 390 -20.19 -20.46 8.10
N THR A 391 -21.23 -20.61 7.28
CA THR A 391 -21.98 -21.87 7.18
C THR A 391 -21.87 -22.45 5.77
N SER A 392 -21.79 -23.77 5.68
CA SER A 392 -21.91 -24.55 4.45
C SER A 392 -22.99 -25.61 4.64
N PRO A 393 -24.24 -25.35 4.19
CA PRO A 393 -25.35 -26.29 4.36
C PRO A 393 -25.10 -27.66 3.70
N ALA A 394 -24.46 -27.67 2.53
CA ALA A 394 -24.15 -28.91 1.80
C ALA A 394 -23.19 -29.83 2.57
N GLU A 395 -22.32 -29.25 3.40
CA GLU A 395 -21.33 -29.97 4.20
C GLU A 395 -21.76 -30.12 5.67
N GLY A 396 -22.89 -29.52 6.07
CA GLY A 396 -23.30 -29.46 7.48
C GLY A 396 -22.35 -28.66 8.37
N ILE A 397 -21.57 -27.74 7.81
CA ILE A 397 -20.58 -26.94 8.56
C ILE A 397 -21.24 -25.64 9.05
N ASP A 398 -21.03 -25.33 10.33
CA ASP A 398 -21.37 -24.05 10.96
C ASP A 398 -20.27 -23.66 11.95
N ARG A 399 -19.41 -22.72 11.53
CA ARG A 399 -18.22 -22.32 12.31
C ARG A 399 -18.18 -20.82 12.53
N ARG A 400 -17.55 -20.40 13.62
CA ARG A 400 -17.33 -19.00 13.94
C ARG A 400 -15.92 -18.79 14.50
N THR A 401 -15.27 -17.71 14.09
CA THR A 401 -13.93 -17.35 14.57
C THR A 401 -13.82 -15.84 14.78
N PRO A 402 -13.00 -15.36 15.73
CA PRO A 402 -12.73 -13.92 15.89
C PRO A 402 -12.26 -13.30 14.57
N LEU A 403 -12.76 -12.11 14.28
CA LEU A 403 -12.24 -11.32 13.18
C LEU A 403 -10.92 -10.70 13.62
N VAL A 404 -9.87 -10.82 12.80
CA VAL A 404 -8.54 -10.27 13.12
C VAL A 404 -8.02 -9.35 12.02
N ALA A 405 -7.02 -8.54 12.33
CA ALA A 405 -6.36 -7.62 11.41
C ALA A 405 -4.87 -7.93 11.27
N ARG A 406 -4.36 -8.08 10.04
CA ARG A 406 -2.92 -8.30 9.81
C ARG A 406 -2.05 -7.10 10.22
N ARG A 407 -2.60 -5.90 10.11
CA ARG A 407 -1.96 -4.66 10.54
C ARG A 407 -2.83 -4.01 11.60
N PRO A 408 -2.27 -3.63 12.77
CA PRO A 408 -3.02 -2.93 13.78
C PRO A 408 -3.63 -1.64 13.25
N PHE A 409 -4.84 -1.30 13.71
CA PHE A 409 -5.49 -0.02 13.40
C PHE A 409 -6.37 0.44 14.56
N ASP A 410 -6.58 1.75 14.64
CA ASP A 410 -7.49 2.42 15.58
C ASP A 410 -8.20 3.55 14.84
N ILE A 411 -9.49 3.35 14.52
CA ILE A 411 -10.32 4.31 13.82
C ILE A 411 -11.40 4.81 14.76
N ARG A 412 -11.37 6.12 15.05
CA ARG A 412 -12.34 6.78 15.93
C ARG A 412 -13.12 7.84 15.18
N ARG A 413 -14.45 7.86 15.38
CA ARG A 413 -15.36 8.83 14.77
C ARG A 413 -16.45 9.28 15.75
N PRO A 414 -16.84 10.57 15.68
CA PRO A 414 -18.06 11.03 16.32
C PRO A 414 -19.30 10.50 15.58
N VAL A 415 -20.28 9.99 16.32
CA VAL A 415 -21.55 9.45 15.80
C VAL A 415 -22.69 9.95 16.70
N GLY A 416 -23.15 11.17 16.43
CA GLY A 416 -24.19 11.83 17.25
C GLY A 416 -23.72 12.02 18.69
N GLY A 417 -24.48 11.53 19.67
CA GLY A 417 -24.10 11.58 21.09
C GLY A 417 -23.01 10.59 21.54
N ASN A 418 -22.40 9.83 20.62
CA ASN A 418 -21.43 8.79 20.96
C ASN A 418 -20.13 8.92 20.17
N GLU A 419 -19.03 8.47 20.75
CA GLU A 419 -17.84 8.08 20.00
C GLU A 419 -17.97 6.60 19.62
N ALA A 420 -17.69 6.29 18.35
CA ALA A 420 -17.46 4.93 17.88
C ALA A 420 -15.98 4.75 17.56
N ALA A 421 -15.36 3.72 18.12
CA ALA A 421 -13.99 3.33 17.85
C ALA A 421 -13.96 1.88 17.33
N LEU A 422 -13.42 1.68 16.13
CA LEU A 422 -13.13 0.37 15.56
C LEU A 422 -11.63 0.13 15.69
N ILE A 423 -11.25 -0.86 16.48
CA ILE A 423 -9.86 -1.14 16.84
C ILE A 423 -9.57 -2.60 16.49
N GLY A 424 -8.47 -2.86 15.79
CA GLY A 424 -8.13 -4.20 15.37
C GLY A 424 -6.64 -4.49 15.42
N ASP A 425 -6.29 -5.74 15.70
CA ASP A 425 -4.93 -6.28 15.71
C ASP A 425 -4.92 -7.76 15.29
N GLY A 426 -3.77 -8.42 15.40
CA GLY A 426 -3.62 -9.83 15.03
C GLY A 426 -4.40 -10.83 15.90
N LYS A 427 -5.11 -10.38 16.94
CA LYS A 427 -5.90 -11.22 17.85
C LYS A 427 -7.40 -10.96 17.76
N SER A 428 -7.81 -9.72 17.53
CA SER A 428 -9.23 -9.35 17.55
C SER A 428 -9.51 -8.05 16.80
N VAL A 429 -10.77 -7.87 16.41
CA VAL A 429 -11.35 -6.59 16.02
C VAL A 429 -12.50 -6.30 16.97
N ARG A 430 -12.56 -5.07 17.48
CA ARG A 430 -13.56 -4.62 18.45
C ARG A 430 -14.19 -3.31 18.03
N LEU A 431 -15.49 -3.19 18.29
CA LEU A 431 -16.22 -1.94 18.23
C LEU A 431 -16.45 -1.44 19.66
N ILE A 432 -15.93 -0.27 20.00
CA ILE A 432 -16.20 0.41 21.26
C ILE A 432 -17.17 1.56 20.97
N ARG A 433 -18.30 1.57 21.66
CA ARG A 433 -19.28 2.66 21.64
C ARG A 433 -19.39 3.24 23.03
N ARG A 434 -19.17 4.55 23.16
CA ARG A 434 -19.27 5.26 24.44
C ARG A 434 -19.87 6.65 24.25
N PRO A 435 -20.48 7.25 25.29
CA PRO A 435 -20.93 8.63 25.23
C PRO A 435 -19.80 9.55 24.79
N ILE A 436 -20.10 10.54 23.94
CA ILE A 436 -19.08 11.47 23.42
C ILE A 436 -18.78 12.63 24.38
N VAL A 437 -19.67 12.86 25.35
CA VAL A 437 -19.38 13.67 26.52
C VAL A 437 -18.79 12.72 27.56
N GLY A 438 -17.49 12.87 27.77
CA GLY A 438 -16.69 12.05 28.65
C GLY A 438 -16.69 12.56 30.09
N HIS A 439 -15.67 12.15 30.84
CA HIS A 439 -15.50 12.58 32.22
C HIS A 439 -14.84 13.95 32.30
N PHE A 440 -15.26 14.73 33.30
CA PHE A 440 -14.61 15.97 33.69
C PHE A 440 -13.55 15.63 34.74
N SER A 441 -12.33 16.11 34.55
CA SER A 441 -11.21 15.84 35.46
C SER A 441 -10.47 17.13 35.78
N ALA A 442 -10.06 17.27 37.04
CA ALA A 442 -9.19 18.36 37.47
C ALA A 442 -7.77 18.25 36.88
N GLU A 443 -7.41 17.10 36.31
CA GLU A 443 -6.13 16.90 35.62
C GLU A 443 -6.13 17.36 34.17
N THR A 444 -7.24 17.91 33.68
CA THR A 444 -7.27 18.50 32.35
C THR A 444 -6.84 19.97 32.37
N ALA A 445 -6.15 20.36 31.32
CA ALA A 445 -5.85 21.75 30.99
C ALA A 445 -6.74 22.14 29.81
N PHE A 446 -7.59 23.16 29.98
CA PHE A 446 -8.53 23.61 28.96
C PHE A 446 -8.60 25.14 28.87
N SER A 447 -8.48 25.69 27.67
CA SER A 447 -8.89 27.08 27.36
C SER A 447 -9.55 27.13 25.99
N LEU A 448 -10.54 28.01 25.87
CA LEU A 448 -11.08 28.44 24.59
C LEU A 448 -10.37 29.75 24.21
N GLU A 449 -9.59 29.73 23.13
CA GLU A 449 -8.78 30.88 22.70
C GLU A 449 -9.53 31.75 21.70
N SER A 450 -10.38 31.15 20.87
CA SER A 450 -11.27 31.87 19.97
C SER A 450 -12.50 31.03 19.66
N THR A 451 -13.64 31.71 19.54
CA THR A 451 -14.88 31.15 19.09
C THR A 451 -15.71 32.20 18.37
N TRP A 452 -16.44 31.79 17.34
CA TRP A 452 -17.42 32.62 16.68
C TRP A 452 -18.52 31.76 16.07
N LEU A 453 -19.73 32.30 16.06
CA LEU A 453 -20.84 31.77 15.26
C LEU A 453 -21.18 32.82 14.20
N ARG A 454 -21.19 32.41 12.93
CA ARG A 454 -21.60 33.25 11.82
C ARG A 454 -22.60 32.48 10.98
N GLU A 455 -23.80 33.03 10.84
CA GLU A 455 -24.94 32.34 10.23
C GLU A 455 -25.19 31.01 10.96
N ARG A 456 -24.81 29.89 10.36
CA ARG A 456 -24.89 28.55 10.96
C ARG A 456 -23.55 27.83 10.96
N THR A 457 -22.45 28.58 10.93
CA THR A 457 -21.10 28.04 10.98
C THR A 457 -20.46 28.39 12.32
N LEU A 458 -20.15 27.38 13.12
CA LEU A 458 -19.54 27.53 14.44
C LEU A 458 -18.06 27.22 14.38
N HIS A 459 -17.23 28.16 14.83
CA HIS A 459 -15.81 27.97 15.03
C HIS A 459 -15.48 27.90 16.53
N VAL A 460 -14.57 26.99 16.85
CA VAL A 460 -13.90 26.88 18.14
C VAL A 460 -12.43 26.57 17.91
N GLU A 461 -11.56 27.17 18.70
CA GLU A 461 -10.17 26.79 18.85
C GLU A 461 -9.66 27.05 20.26
N GLY A 462 -8.68 26.26 20.69
CA GLY A 462 -8.17 26.37 22.04
C GLY A 462 -7.19 25.28 22.43
N VAL A 463 -6.84 25.25 23.71
CA VAL A 463 -5.95 24.24 24.29
C VAL A 463 -6.79 23.21 25.04
N PHE A 464 -6.54 21.92 24.81
CA PHE A 464 -7.12 20.87 25.65
C PHE A 464 -6.20 19.66 25.77
N PHE A 465 -5.73 19.32 26.96
CA PHE A 465 -4.96 18.10 27.22
C PHE A 465 -5.15 17.59 28.63
N VAL A 466 -4.59 16.42 28.93
CA VAL A 466 -4.57 15.82 30.26
C VAL A 466 -3.12 15.81 30.74
N HIS A 467 -2.86 16.37 31.92
CA HIS A 467 -1.53 16.34 32.51
C HIS A 467 -1.03 14.91 32.70
N GLY A 468 0.23 14.66 32.32
CA GLY A 468 0.87 13.35 32.36
C GLY A 468 0.52 12.41 31.20
N VAL A 469 -0.36 12.81 30.27
CA VAL A 469 -0.69 12.03 29.06
C VAL A 469 -0.09 12.71 27.84
N GLU A 470 0.89 12.07 27.19
CA GLU A 470 1.56 12.67 26.03
C GLU A 470 0.60 13.02 24.90
N ALA A 471 0.72 14.24 24.37
CA ALA A 471 0.09 14.74 23.16
C ALA A 471 1.14 15.32 22.20
N GLY A 472 2.26 14.60 22.02
CA GLY A 472 3.40 14.98 21.19
C GLY A 472 3.25 14.66 19.70
N ASP A 473 2.22 13.91 19.30
CA ASP A 473 1.91 13.57 17.90
C ASP A 473 0.40 13.68 17.63
N ARG A 474 0.02 13.90 16.36
CA ARG A 474 -1.37 13.88 15.88
C ARG A 474 -2.10 12.56 16.18
N GLY A 475 -1.36 11.46 16.34
CA GLY A 475 -1.92 10.15 16.67
C GLY A 475 -2.31 9.97 18.15
N HIS A 476 -1.84 10.84 19.05
CA HIS A 476 -2.00 10.64 20.50
C HIS A 476 -3.39 10.96 21.05
N GLY A 477 -4.22 11.66 20.27
CA GLY A 477 -5.58 11.99 20.69
C GLY A 477 -6.50 12.41 19.55
N GLN A 478 -7.80 12.37 19.80
CA GLN A 478 -8.83 12.88 18.89
C GLN A 478 -9.70 13.90 19.60
N TYR A 479 -9.89 15.06 18.97
CA TYR A 479 -10.74 16.12 19.49
C TYR A 479 -12.10 16.13 18.79
N TYR A 480 -13.15 16.38 19.58
CA TYR A 480 -14.51 16.53 19.09
C TYR A 480 -15.13 17.81 19.63
N LEU A 481 -15.82 18.53 18.76
CA LEU A 481 -16.80 19.54 19.15
C LEU A 481 -18.14 18.83 19.31
N VAL A 482 -18.81 19.05 20.44
CA VAL A 482 -20.09 18.44 20.78
C VAL A 482 -21.09 19.54 21.10
N LEU A 483 -22.25 19.52 20.43
CA LEU A 483 -23.39 20.38 20.70
C LEU A 483 -24.51 19.51 21.26
N GLN A 484 -24.80 19.68 22.54
CA GLN A 484 -25.84 18.93 23.24
C GLN A 484 -27.06 19.82 23.46
N GLY A 485 -28.12 19.56 22.70
CA GLY A 485 -29.42 20.21 22.88
C GLY A 485 -30.40 19.29 23.59
N ALA A 486 -31.61 19.80 23.87
CA ALA A 486 -32.65 19.05 24.55
C ALA A 486 -33.14 17.82 23.76
N ALA A 487 -33.18 17.91 22.43
CA ALA A 487 -33.72 16.87 21.55
C ALA A 487 -32.65 16.08 20.78
N SER A 488 -31.45 16.65 20.59
CA SER A 488 -30.40 16.04 19.77
C SER A 488 -29.00 16.38 20.27
N THR A 489 -28.04 15.51 19.95
CA THR A 489 -26.61 15.77 20.12
C THR A 489 -25.92 15.68 18.78
N HIS A 490 -25.22 16.75 18.42
CA HIS A 490 -24.40 16.83 17.21
C HIS A 490 -22.93 16.81 17.60
N SER A 491 -22.09 16.15 16.82
CA SER A 491 -20.66 16.06 17.11
C SER A 491 -19.84 16.06 15.84
N PHE A 492 -18.68 16.71 15.92
CA PHE A 492 -17.81 17.01 14.79
C PHE A 492 -16.36 16.78 15.18
N ARG A 493 -15.55 16.25 14.26
CA ARG A 493 -14.11 16.11 14.48
C ARG A 493 -13.42 17.46 14.38
N LEU A 494 -12.53 17.75 15.32
CA LEU A 494 -11.66 18.92 15.31
C LEU A 494 -10.26 18.52 14.81
N GLY A 495 -9.57 19.48 14.21
CA GLY A 495 -8.16 19.39 13.84
C GLY A 495 -7.22 19.74 14.99
N MET A 496 -5.93 19.51 14.79
CA MET A 496 -4.86 19.80 15.75
C MET A 496 -3.83 20.76 15.15
N SER A 497 -3.26 21.64 15.97
CA SER A 497 -2.23 22.61 15.58
C SER A 497 -1.10 22.69 16.62
N LYS A 498 0.06 23.21 16.21
CA LYS A 498 1.25 23.37 17.08
C LYS A 498 1.37 24.80 17.62
N LYS A 499 0.33 25.34 18.23
CA LYS A 499 0.39 26.67 18.89
C LYS A 499 1.05 26.57 20.27
N THR A 500 2.34 26.21 20.30
CA THR A 500 3.11 25.92 21.52
C THR A 500 3.10 27.07 22.52
N GLY A 501 3.05 28.32 22.07
CA GLY A 501 2.95 29.49 22.94
C GLY A 501 1.66 29.54 23.78
N ALA A 502 0.52 29.08 23.24
CA ALA A 502 -0.73 28.98 24.00
C ALA A 502 -0.71 27.78 24.95
N ILE A 503 -0.22 26.64 24.47
CA ILE A 503 -0.12 25.39 25.25
C ILE A 503 0.77 25.57 26.48
N ARG A 504 1.95 26.19 26.33
CA ARG A 504 2.92 26.37 27.42
C ARG A 504 2.38 27.15 28.61
N LYS A 505 1.41 28.05 28.40
CA LYS A 505 0.77 28.82 29.48
C LYS A 505 -0.06 27.93 30.42
N GLN A 506 -0.46 26.75 29.95
CA GLN A 506 -1.31 25.82 30.68
C GLN A 506 -0.54 24.67 31.35
N ILE A 507 0.75 24.50 31.03
CA ILE A 507 1.56 23.43 31.62
C ILE A 507 1.91 23.79 33.06
N ARG A 508 1.61 22.87 33.99
CA ARG A 508 1.89 23.07 35.42
C ARG A 508 3.40 23.04 35.69
N LYS A 509 3.84 23.76 36.70
CA LYS A 509 5.23 23.66 37.17
C LYS A 509 5.52 22.23 37.61
N GLY A 510 6.55 21.61 37.03
CA GLY A 510 6.94 20.23 37.31
C GLY A 510 6.28 19.17 36.41
N ASP A 511 5.42 19.59 35.48
CA ASP A 511 4.94 18.73 34.40
C ASP A 511 5.94 18.77 33.22
N TYR A 512 6.44 17.60 32.85
CA TYR A 512 7.43 17.41 31.79
C TYR A 512 6.86 16.71 30.55
N GLY A 513 5.53 16.58 30.46
CA GLY A 513 4.86 15.98 29.31
C GLY A 513 5.03 16.79 28.03
N ASN A 514 5.07 16.11 26.89
CA ASN A 514 5.04 16.74 25.59
C ASN A 514 3.59 16.89 25.11
N TYR A 515 3.15 18.14 24.90
CA TYR A 515 1.78 18.48 24.50
C TYR A 515 1.72 19.28 23.19
N ASP A 516 2.74 19.17 22.32
CA ASP A 516 2.85 20.01 21.12
C ASP A 516 1.64 19.98 20.18
N PHE A 517 0.82 18.93 20.21
CA PHE A 517 -0.42 18.81 19.44
C PHE A 517 -1.71 18.99 20.26
N ALA A 518 -1.61 19.56 21.47
CA ALA A 518 -2.75 19.77 22.36
C ALA A 518 -3.67 20.95 22.01
N TYR A 519 -3.39 21.65 20.90
CA TYR A 519 -4.22 22.76 20.45
C TYR A 519 -5.25 22.26 19.43
N PHE A 520 -6.53 22.36 19.76
CA PHE A 520 -7.63 21.97 18.89
C PHE A 520 -8.14 23.18 18.08
N ALA A 521 -8.67 22.92 16.89
CA ALA A 521 -9.42 23.91 16.11
C ALA A 521 -10.40 23.23 15.17
N THR A 522 -11.46 23.91 14.73
CA THR A 522 -12.24 23.42 13.57
C THR A 522 -11.33 23.29 12.36
N SER A 523 -11.58 22.30 11.50
CA SER A 523 -10.73 22.00 10.35
C SER A 523 -10.45 23.23 9.50
N GLY A 524 -9.16 23.52 9.25
CA GLY A 524 -8.71 24.67 8.47
C GLY A 524 -9.11 26.04 9.05
N TYR A 525 -9.56 26.11 10.31
CA TYR A 525 -10.11 27.31 10.94
C TYR A 525 -11.40 27.86 10.30
N ASN A 526 -12.08 27.03 9.49
CA ASN A 526 -13.25 27.45 8.72
C ASN A 526 -14.59 27.34 9.47
N GLY A 527 -14.59 26.79 10.68
CA GLY A 527 -15.81 26.44 11.41
C GLY A 527 -16.40 25.09 10.98
N VAL A 528 -17.48 24.69 11.64
CA VAL A 528 -18.32 23.53 11.28
C VAL A 528 -19.70 23.99 10.89
N ASP A 529 -20.27 23.39 9.85
CA ASP A 529 -21.61 23.68 9.36
C ASP A 529 -22.69 23.03 10.24
N LEU A 530 -23.62 23.84 10.73
CA LEU A 530 -24.74 23.48 11.59
C LEU A 530 -26.11 23.63 10.87
N GLN A 531 -26.16 23.72 9.54
CA GLN A 531 -27.42 23.78 8.78
C GLN A 531 -28.39 22.63 9.10
N ARG A 532 -27.87 21.44 9.45
CA ARG A 532 -28.69 20.26 9.79
C ARG A 532 -29.10 20.17 11.26
N ALA A 533 -28.59 21.05 12.12
CA ALA A 533 -29.04 21.13 13.52
C ALA A 533 -30.37 21.88 13.58
N ALA A 534 -31.28 21.46 14.45
CA ALA A 534 -32.53 22.19 14.64
C ALA A 534 -32.28 23.55 15.32
N PRO A 535 -33.18 24.54 15.18
CA PRO A 535 -33.14 25.74 16.01
C PRO A 535 -33.29 25.40 17.49
N GLY A 536 -32.56 26.12 18.36
CA GLY A 536 -32.58 25.89 19.80
C GLY A 536 -31.27 26.25 20.51
N VAL A 537 -31.25 26.03 21.83
CA VAL A 537 -30.06 26.24 22.67
C VAL A 537 -29.29 24.93 22.81
N TYR A 538 -27.98 25.01 22.60
CA TYR A 538 -27.06 23.88 22.69
C TYR A 538 -25.94 24.20 23.68
N GLU A 539 -25.72 23.29 24.63
CA GLU A 539 -24.51 23.28 25.45
C GLU A 539 -23.34 22.77 24.60
N VAL A 540 -22.23 23.49 24.63
CA VAL A 540 -21.05 23.20 23.81
C VAL A 540 -19.99 22.56 24.68
N TYR A 541 -19.47 21.42 24.23
CA TYR A 541 -18.33 20.75 24.84
C TYR A 541 -17.23 20.53 23.83
N VAL A 542 -15.99 20.52 24.33
CA VAL A 542 -14.86 19.95 23.61
C VAL A 542 -14.48 18.65 24.31
N SER A 543 -14.48 17.55 23.56
CA SER A 543 -14.12 16.23 24.05
C SER A 543 -12.78 15.77 23.47
N LEU A 544 -11.97 15.11 24.28
CA LEU A 544 -10.66 14.56 23.95
C LEU A 544 -10.65 13.05 24.23
N SER A 545 -10.48 12.27 23.17
CA SER A 545 -10.27 10.82 23.23
C SER A 545 -8.76 10.53 23.24
N THR A 546 -8.24 10.09 24.38
CA THR A 546 -6.81 9.80 24.56
C THR A 546 -6.59 8.77 25.67
N GLY A 547 -5.51 8.00 25.62
CA GLY A 547 -5.17 7.01 26.64
C GLY A 547 -6.28 5.98 26.93
N GLY A 548 -7.07 5.62 25.91
CA GLY A 548 -8.23 4.74 26.07
C GLY A 548 -9.44 5.36 26.77
N SER A 549 -9.35 6.62 27.21
CA SER A 549 -10.40 7.35 27.92
C SER A 549 -10.98 8.49 27.08
N LEU A 550 -12.07 9.10 27.55
CA LEU A 550 -12.69 10.26 26.91
C LEU A 550 -12.91 11.34 27.97
N PHE A 551 -12.30 12.49 27.78
CA PHE A 551 -12.39 13.65 28.66
C PHE A 551 -13.22 14.73 27.99
N SER A 552 -13.94 15.53 28.77
CA SER A 552 -14.68 16.69 28.23
C SER A 552 -14.45 17.94 29.06
N ALA A 553 -14.55 19.08 28.39
CA ALA A 553 -14.59 20.40 28.99
C ALA A 553 -15.76 21.20 28.41
N ALA A 554 -16.43 21.97 29.27
CA ALA A 554 -17.49 22.88 28.84
C ALA A 554 -16.87 24.06 28.09
N ALA A 555 -17.45 24.40 26.94
CA ALA A 555 -17.00 25.46 26.04
C ALA A 555 -18.06 26.58 25.87
N GLY A 556 -19.01 26.66 26.80
CA GLY A 556 -20.11 27.61 26.79
C GLY A 556 -21.37 27.05 26.15
N SER A 557 -22.26 27.94 25.71
CA SER A 557 -23.51 27.60 25.04
C SER A 557 -23.66 28.41 23.75
N VAL A 558 -24.46 27.87 22.83
CA VAL A 558 -24.77 28.53 21.55
C VAL A 558 -26.26 28.42 21.26
N THR A 559 -26.84 29.51 20.75
CA THR A 559 -28.23 29.55 20.28
C THR A 559 -28.22 29.52 18.77
N LEU A 560 -28.96 28.57 18.18
CA LEU A 560 -29.18 28.49 16.74
C LEU A 560 -30.58 29.01 16.43
N ASP A 561 -30.63 30.12 15.70
CA ASP A 561 -31.90 30.70 15.25
C ASP A 561 -32.45 29.95 14.02
N GLY A 562 -33.73 30.20 13.71
CA GLY A 562 -34.51 29.54 12.64
C GLY A 562 -33.94 29.71 11.23
#